data_AF-A0A847BGU2-F1
#
_entry.id   AF-A0A847BGU2-F1
#
_cell.length_a   1.000
_cell.length_b   1.000
_cell.length_c   1.000
_cell.angle_alpha   90.00
_cell.angle_beta   90.00
_cell.angle_gamma   90.00
#
_symmetry.space_group_name_H-M   'P 1'
#
loop_
_entity.id
_entity.type
_entity.pdbx_description
1 polymer ?
#
loop_
_entity_poly.entity_id
_entity_poly.type
_entity_poly.pdbx_seq_one_letter_code
_entity_poly.pdbx_strand_id
1 'polypeptide(L)' 'MNDLAELSYALDTFYFLICGVLVMWMAAGFSMLEAGLVRAKSTTEILTKNIALFAIACTLYLLVG' A
#
# COMPACT_ATOMS: atom_id res chain seq x y z
N MET A 1 -21.37 21.85 21.64
CA MET A 1 -21.09 20.40 21.81
C MET A 1 -21.12 19.62 20.49
N ASN A 2 -21.62 20.20 19.38
CA ASN A 2 -21.61 19.56 18.06
C ASN A 2 -20.30 19.78 17.29
N ASP A 3 -19.64 20.94 17.44
CA ASP A 3 -18.37 21.24 16.74
C ASP A 3 -17.23 20.28 17.11
N LEU A 4 -17.22 19.80 18.36
CA LEU A 4 -16.25 18.80 18.82
C LEU A 4 -16.51 17.43 18.18
N ALA A 5 -17.77 17.10 17.88
CA ALA A 5 -18.14 15.84 17.24
C ALA A 5 -17.76 15.86 15.74
N GLU A 6 -17.98 16.99 15.06
CA GLU A 6 -17.55 17.17 13.67
C GLU A 6 -16.02 17.16 13.53
N LEU A 7 -15.30 17.79 14.46
CA LEU A 7 -13.84 17.78 14.48
C LEU A 7 -13.28 16.36 14.71
N SER A 8 -13.84 15.61 15.66
CA SER A 8 -13.45 14.21 15.89
C SER A 8 -13.74 13.33 14.67
N TYR A 9 -14.91 13.48 14.03
CA TYR A 9 -15.26 12.71 12.84
C TYR A 9 -14.32 13.00 11.65
N ALA A 10 -13.97 14.28 11.45
CA ALA A 10 -13.01 14.68 10.42
C ALA A 10 -11.61 14.12 10.71
N LEU A 11 -11.18 14.13 11.97
CA LEU A 11 -9.87 13.62 12.37
C LEU A 11 -9.79 12.10 12.26
N ASP A 12 -10.84 11.37 12.64
CA ASP A 12 -10.92 9.91 12.52
C ASP A 12 -10.90 9.47 11.05
N THR A 13 -11.62 10.18 10.18
CA THR A 13 -11.61 9.90 8.73
C THR A 13 -10.25 10.21 8.10
N PHE A 14 -9.62 11.32 8.49
CA PHE A 14 -8.29 11.66 8.04
C PHE A 14 -7.25 10.64 8.51
N TYR A 15 -7.33 10.23 9.78
CA TYR A 15 -6.46 9.20 10.34
C TYR A 15 -6.62 7.86 9.61
N PHE A 16 -7.86 7.47 9.28
CA PHE A 16 -8.13 6.26 8.50
C PHE A 16 -7.49 6.31 7.10
N LEU A 17 -7.58 7.46 6.41
CA LEU A 17 -6.92 7.66 5.11
C LEU A 17 -5.40 7.59 5.21
N ILE A 18 -4.80 8.23 6.22
CA ILE A 18 -3.34 8.19 6.47
C ILE A 18 -2.89 6.74 6.74
N CYS A 19 -3.62 6.01 7.59
CA CYS A 19 -3.37 4.60 7.85
C CYS A 19 -3.46 3.76 6.55
N GLY A 20 -4.44 4.02 5.69
CA GLY A 20 -4.57 3.36 4.40
C GLY A 20 -3.37 3.59 3.47
N VAL A 21 -2.88 4.84 3.39
CA VAL A 21 -1.68 5.17 2.61
C VAL A 21 -0.42 4.48 3.16
N LEU A 22 -0.27 4.41 4.49
CA LEU A 22 0.85 3.72 5.13
C LEU A 22 0.85 2.20 4.87
N VAL A 23 -0.33 1.58 4.80
CA VAL A 23 -0.45 0.15 4.44
C VAL A 23 -0.02 -0.08 2.99
N MET A 24 -0.39 0.81 2.06
CA MET A 24 0.04 0.70 0.65
C MET A 24 1.56 0.83 0.51
N TRP A 25 2.22 1.60 1.37
CA TRP A 25 3.69 1.72 1.40
C TRP A 25 4.40 0.40 1.75
N MET A 26 3.72 -0.52 2.46
CA MET A 26 4.28 -1.81 2.85
C MET A 26 4.61 -2.69 1.63
N ALA A 27 3.80 -2.63 0.57
CA ALA A 27 4.03 -3.40 -0.65
C ALA A 27 5.33 -2.96 -1.37
N ALA A 28 5.59 -1.65 -1.42
CA ALA A 28 6.84 -1.13 -1.94
C ALA A 28 8.04 -1.56 -1.08
N GLY A 29 7.91 -1.52 0.26
CA GLY A 29 8.94 -1.98 1.19
C GLY A 29 9.29 -3.46 1.01
N PHE A 30 8.30 -4.33 0.83
CA PHE A 30 8.52 -5.77 0.63
C PHE A 30 9.21 -6.05 -0.72
N SER A 31 8.80 -5.34 -1.77
CA SER A 31 9.42 -5.47 -3.10
C SER A 31 10.91 -5.08 -3.11
N MET A 32 11.32 -4.09 -2.30
CA MET A 32 12.73 -3.69 -2.17
C MET A 32 13.56 -4.71 -1.37
N LEU A 33 12.97 -5.41 -0.39
CA LEU A 33 13.66 -6.45 0.36
C LEU A 33 13.95 -7.68 -0.52
N GLU A 34 13.00 -8.11 -1.35
CA GLU A 34 13.19 -9.20 -2.30
C GLU A 34 14.19 -8.84 -3.41
N ALA A 35 14.20 -7.56 -3.82
CA ALA A 35 15.16 -7.03 -4.78
C ALA A 35 16.60 -7.02 -4.25
N GLY A 36 16.80 -6.74 -2.95
CA GLY A 36 18.12 -6.67 -2.31
C GLY A 36 18.74 -8.03 -1.96
N LEU A 37 17.92 -9.07 -1.78
CA LEU A 37 18.38 -10.44 -1.48
C LEU A 37 18.85 -11.22 -2.72
N VAL A 38 18.58 -10.72 -3.93
CA VAL A 38 18.91 -11.39 -5.19
C VAL A 38 19.98 -10.64 -5.98
N ARG A 39 20.78 -11.40 -6.74
CA ARG A 39 21.87 -10.93 -7.59
C ARG A 39 21.41 -9.78 -8.50
N ALA A 40 22.14 -8.66 -8.46
CA ALA A 40 21.82 -7.40 -9.15
C ALA A 40 21.46 -7.52 -10.65
N LYS A 41 21.93 -8.56 -11.34
CA LYS A 41 21.63 -8.80 -12.77
C LYS A 41 20.16 -9.20 -13.02
N SER A 42 19.46 -9.76 -12.04
CA SER A 42 18.06 -10.22 -12.15
C SER A 42 17.08 -9.48 -11.23
N THR A 43 17.55 -8.45 -10.53
CA THR A 43 16.75 -7.67 -9.59
C THR A 43 15.57 -6.95 -10.26
N THR A 44 15.74 -6.48 -11.49
CA THR A 44 14.68 -5.83 -12.27
C THR A 44 13.54 -6.79 -12.63
N GLU A 45 13.84 -8.05 -12.98
CA GLU A 45 12.80 -9.04 -13.26
C GLU A 45 11.95 -9.38 -12.03
N ILE A 46 12.56 -9.43 -10.85
CA ILE A 46 11.85 -9.74 -9.60
C ILE A 46 10.99 -8.55 -9.18
N LEU A 47 11.52 -7.34 -9.27
CA LEU A 47 10.77 -6.11 -8.97
C LEU A 47 9.54 -5.97 -9.88
N THR A 48 9.68 -6.23 -11.18
CA THR A 48 8.54 -6.19 -12.12
C THR A 48 7.48 -7.23 -11.78
N LYS A 49 7.87 -8.44 -11.36
CA LYS A 49 6.90 -9.48 -10.93
C LYS A 49 6.14 -9.05 -9.67
N ASN A 50 6.81 -8.46 -8.69
CA ASN A 50 6.18 -8.05 -7.44
C ASN A 50 5.22 -6.86 -7.66
N ILE A 51 5.60 -5.87 -8.46
CA ILE A 51 4.72 -4.75 -8.84
C ILE A 51 3.51 -5.23 -9.66
N ALA A 52 3.71 -6.19 -10.58
CA ALA A 52 2.61 -6.77 -11.34
C ALA A 52 1.61 -7.51 -10.44
N LEU A 53 2.10 -8.29 -9.47
CA LEU A 53 1.25 -8.96 -8.47
C LEU A 53 0.49 -7.94 -7.61
N PHE A 54 1.13 -6.84 -7.20
CA PHE A 54 0.46 -5.76 -6.47
C PHE A 54 -0.65 -5.08 -7.29
N ALA A 55 -0.37 -4.74 -8.55
CA ALA A 55 -1.35 -4.15 -9.45
C ALA A 55 -2.55 -5.08 -9.71
N ILE A 56 -2.30 -6.38 -9.91
CA ILE A 56 -3.36 -7.38 -10.08
C ILE A 56 -4.16 -7.54 -8.78
N ALA A 57 -3.51 -7.58 -7.61
CA ALA A 57 -4.18 -7.68 -6.32
C ALA A 57 -5.07 -6.46 -6.04
N CYS A 58 -4.61 -5.23 -6.31
CA CYS A 58 -5.43 -4.03 -6.19
C CYS A 58 -6.62 -4.04 -7.16
N THR A 59 -6.43 -4.53 -8.39
CA THR A 59 -7.50 -4.63 -9.40
C THR A 59 -8.54 -5.67 -9.01
N LEU A 60 -8.12 -6.84 -8.49
CA LEU A 60 -9.03 -7.88 -7.99
C LEU A 60 -9.78 -7.44 -6.73
N TYR A 61 -9.13 -6.72 -5.82
CA TYR A 61 -9.78 -6.14 -4.65
C TYR A 61 -10.87 -5.14 -5.04
N LEU A 62 -10.70 -4.40 -6.14
CA LEU A 62 -11.74 -3.49 -6.65
C LEU A 62 -12.90 -4.23 -7.34
N LEU A 63 -12.63 -5.39 -7.96
CA LEU A 63 -13.61 -6.13 -8.77
C LEU A 63 -14.42 -7.17 -7.97
N VAL A 64 -13.80 -7.83 -7.00
CA VAL A 64 -14.35 -9.00 -6.29
C VAL A 64 -14.17 -8.87 -4.76
N GLY A 65 -13.34 -7.93 -4.32
CA GLY A 65 -13.11 -7.62 -2.90
C GLY A 65 -14.11 -6.63 -2.33
#